data_AF-A0A5M6I1V5-F1
#
_entry.id   AF-A0A5M6I1V5-F1
#
_cell.length_a   1.000
_cell.length_b   1.000
_cell.length_c   1.000
_cell.angle_alpha   90.00
_cell.angle_beta   90.00
_cell.angle_gamma   90.00
#
_symmetry.space_group_name_H-M   'P 1'
#
loop_
_entity.id
_entity.type
_entity.pdbx_description
1 polymer ?
#
loop_
_entity_poly.entity_id
_entity_poly.type
_entity_poly.pdbx_seq_one_letter_code
_entity_poly.pdbx_strand_id
1 'polypeptide(L)'
;MLAALIGDQAFDQRPRPGIELGLAGVRLGSGIELGICGLRRRGRSCMHGDGLLARMASRPAIGYETSMPDPLRVAIVLPRHMRFSRRGATSIDLVAHDLLLFSRHRASSVVVAELVDDPFDDVAVVPFARWPFEPHAVLGWRLGRRVAVRGVDVVVVHQHLPTAAALTRAVAPVPVVFHTHGWPKPPKNPFDRVRRHHLLSRFAGIVLVSEACRAAFVEAWGPDIPSHAVPNALDLSTWRPAAAREPLIVMAARLSPEKGLLETAQALAKVLPALPDDWRAEMFGAMGDRFPDYTAAVSAALAPLGERVTLHGDRPHADVQAAFERAAIALVPSKVREAFGRTALEAFAGGAAVAASPVGGLAELIEGCALPLPDVSADAIAEAIRRLAADEILRADLAAKGQGRAAGFDIRTAAAAYDGLLEAAAASPKR
;
A
#
# COMPACT_ATOMS: atom_id res chain seq x y z
N MET A 1 -45.22 -15.62 17.73
CA MET A 1 -44.62 -16.20 16.51
C MET A 1 -43.58 -15.22 15.97
N LEU A 2 -42.58 -14.75 16.72
CA LEU A 2 -41.46 -15.38 17.45
C LEU A 2 -40.51 -16.24 16.59
N ALA A 3 -39.28 -15.73 16.44
CA ALA A 3 -37.97 -16.38 16.33
C ALA A 3 -37.60 -17.20 15.05
N ALA A 4 -36.56 -16.72 14.34
CA ALA A 4 -35.35 -17.47 13.91
C ALA A 4 -34.59 -16.63 12.84
N LEU A 5 -33.27 -16.46 12.83
CA LEU A 5 -32.17 -16.83 13.72
C LEU A 5 -30.98 -15.93 13.34
N ILE A 6 -30.51 -15.17 14.32
CA ILE A 6 -29.25 -14.43 14.34
C ILE A 6 -28.13 -15.46 14.56
N GLY A 7 -27.11 -15.47 13.71
CA GLY A 7 -25.89 -16.26 13.93
C GLY A 7 -24.76 -15.34 14.39
N ASP A 8 -24.60 -15.21 15.70
CA ASP A 8 -23.51 -14.49 16.37
C ASP A 8 -22.61 -15.50 17.10
N GLN A 9 -21.30 -15.38 16.86
CA GLN A 9 -20.16 -15.60 17.76
C GLN A 9 -19.97 -16.93 18.51
N ALA A 10 -18.77 -17.51 18.34
CA ALA A 10 -17.87 -17.85 19.45
C ALA A 10 -16.46 -18.15 18.90
N PHE A 11 -15.49 -17.25 19.11
CA PHE A 11 -14.06 -17.57 18.98
C PHE A 11 -13.52 -17.79 20.39
N ASP A 12 -13.13 -19.04 20.69
CA ASP A 12 -12.54 -19.50 21.95
C ASP A 12 -11.19 -18.81 22.17
N GLN A 13 -11.08 -17.99 23.23
CA GLN A 13 -9.85 -17.37 23.68
C GLN A 13 -9.19 -18.24 24.75
N ARG A 14 -8.19 -19.03 24.36
CA ARG A 14 -7.24 -19.62 25.32
C ARG A 14 -5.81 -19.14 25.04
N PRO A 15 -5.10 -18.58 26.02
CA PRO A 15 -3.68 -18.27 25.90
C PRO A 15 -2.86 -19.57 25.97
N ARG A 16 -1.85 -19.70 25.10
CA ARG A 16 -0.81 -20.75 25.20
C ARG A 16 0.43 -20.19 25.93
N PRO A 17 1.16 -21.00 26.70
CA PRO A 17 2.20 -20.53 27.62
C PRO A 17 3.56 -20.29 26.92
N GLY A 18 4.38 -19.49 27.60
CA GLY A 18 5.60 -18.87 27.07
C GLY A 18 6.82 -19.78 26.92
N ILE A 19 7.77 -19.29 26.14
CA ILE A 19 9.10 -19.86 25.95
C ILE A 19 10.12 -18.87 26.52
N GLU A 20 10.91 -19.36 27.48
CA GLU A 20 12.02 -18.67 28.13
C GLU A 20 13.17 -18.40 27.14
N LEU A 21 13.66 -17.15 27.11
CA LEU A 21 14.88 -16.78 26.40
C LEU A 21 16.06 -16.77 27.39
N GLY A 22 16.95 -17.74 27.24
CA GLY A 22 18.23 -17.81 27.94
C GLY A 22 19.22 -16.75 27.43
N LEU A 23 19.67 -15.89 28.34
CA LEU A 23 20.75 -14.92 28.15
C LEU A 23 22.11 -15.65 28.12
N ALA A 24 22.89 -15.43 27.05
CA ALA A 24 24.29 -15.84 26.98
C ALA A 24 25.20 -14.65 26.64
N GLY A 25 25.89 -14.16 27.68
CA GLY A 25 27.36 -14.05 27.69
C GLY A 25 28.06 -13.10 26.73
N VAL A 26 28.36 -11.91 27.23
CA VAL A 26 29.37 -10.95 26.75
C VAL A 26 30.77 -11.58 26.64
N ARG A 27 31.52 -11.25 25.58
CA ARG A 27 32.99 -11.11 25.62
C ARG A 27 33.43 -9.87 24.86
N LEU A 28 33.99 -8.91 25.59
CA LEU A 28 34.71 -7.76 25.08
C LEU A 28 36.16 -8.18 24.78
N GLY A 29 36.61 -7.95 23.54
CA GLY A 29 37.99 -8.09 23.11
C GLY A 29 38.59 -6.72 22.83
N SER A 30 39.71 -6.45 23.49
CA SER A 30 40.50 -5.23 23.53
C SER A 30 41.32 -4.96 22.26
N GLY A 31 41.40 -3.68 21.86
CA GLY A 31 42.69 -2.99 21.66
C GLY A 31 43.18 -2.69 20.24
N ILE A 32 43.28 -1.37 19.96
CA ILE A 32 44.39 -0.66 19.26
C ILE A 32 44.35 -0.78 17.71
N GLU A 33 44.49 0.23 16.84
CA GLU A 33 45.23 1.51 16.85
C GLU A 33 44.68 2.51 15.80
N LEU A 34 45.02 3.79 15.99
CA LEU A 34 44.76 4.94 15.11
C LEU A 34 45.66 4.95 13.87
N GLY A 35 45.12 5.39 12.73
CA GLY A 35 45.88 5.70 11.52
C GLY A 35 45.24 6.81 10.70
N ILE A 36 45.57 8.06 11.00
CA ILE A 36 45.25 9.25 10.21
C ILE A 36 46.23 9.31 9.03
N CYS A 37 45.72 9.37 7.80
CA CYS A 37 46.51 9.85 6.66
C CYS A 37 45.61 10.68 5.74
N GLY A 38 45.81 12.01 5.78
CA GLY A 38 45.20 12.96 4.88
C GLY A 38 46.06 13.18 3.63
N LEU A 39 45.42 13.28 2.47
CA LEU A 39 46.04 13.93 1.30
C LEU A 39 45.03 14.86 0.63
N ARG A 40 45.27 16.16 0.82
CA ARG A 40 44.80 17.24 -0.06
C ARG A 40 45.73 17.29 -1.28
N ARG A 41 45.19 17.43 -2.49
CA ARG A 41 45.89 18.08 -3.61
C ARG A 41 45.01 19.14 -4.25
N ARG A 42 45.63 20.32 -4.42
CA ARG A 42 45.12 21.53 -5.06
C ARG A 42 45.25 21.44 -6.57
N GLY A 43 44.24 21.99 -7.26
CA GLY A 43 44.39 23.05 -8.28
C GLY A 43 44.96 22.70 -9.65
N ARG A 44 44.20 23.06 -10.70
CA ARG A 44 44.71 23.90 -11.81
C ARG A 44 43.55 24.55 -12.57
N SER A 45 43.73 25.85 -12.78
CA SER A 45 42.95 26.79 -13.57
C SER A 45 43.23 26.66 -15.06
N CYS A 46 42.23 26.90 -15.90
CA CYS A 46 42.40 27.33 -17.29
C CYS A 46 41.43 28.49 -17.57
N MET A 47 41.97 29.69 -17.77
CA MET A 47 41.26 30.84 -18.35
C MET A 47 41.37 30.78 -19.89
N HIS A 48 40.28 31.10 -20.59
CA HIS A 48 40.17 32.18 -21.60
C HIS A 48 38.91 31.97 -22.47
N GLY A 49 38.16 33.05 -22.68
CA GLY A 49 36.98 33.08 -23.56
C GLY A 49 36.07 34.26 -23.24
N ASP A 50 36.60 35.47 -23.42
CA ASP A 50 35.90 36.74 -23.23
C ASP A 50 34.67 36.91 -24.14
N GLY A 51 33.65 37.57 -23.57
CA GLY A 51 32.99 38.70 -24.23
C GLY A 51 31.79 38.40 -25.13
N LEU A 52 30.58 38.42 -24.55
CA LEU A 52 29.55 39.43 -24.87
C LEU A 52 28.34 39.22 -23.95
N LEU A 53 27.64 40.32 -23.61
CA LEU A 53 26.39 40.40 -22.82
C LEU A 53 26.54 40.67 -21.31
N ALA A 54 27.49 41.54 -20.94
CA ALA A 54 27.35 42.39 -19.76
C ALA A 54 26.60 43.67 -20.15
N ARG A 55 25.26 43.67 -20.04
CA ARG A 55 24.43 44.88 -19.87
C ARG A 55 22.97 44.49 -19.58
N MET A 56 22.72 44.08 -18.34
CA MET A 56 21.42 44.18 -17.65
C MET A 56 21.68 43.96 -16.16
N ALA A 57 22.39 44.91 -15.55
CA ALA A 57 22.57 44.94 -14.10
C ALA A 57 21.40 45.70 -13.44
N SER A 58 21.10 45.26 -12.23
CA SER A 58 20.26 45.87 -11.19
C SER A 58 18.75 45.89 -11.39
N ARG A 59 18.12 44.72 -11.17
CA ARG A 59 16.87 44.65 -10.42
C ARG A 59 17.20 44.11 -9.03
N PRO A 60 16.67 44.68 -7.94
CA PRO A 60 16.90 44.12 -6.62
C PRO A 60 16.32 42.70 -6.59
N ALA A 61 17.13 41.74 -6.17
CA ALA A 61 16.65 40.41 -5.83
C ALA A 61 15.71 40.58 -4.62
N ILE A 62 14.41 40.68 -4.88
CA ILE A 62 13.41 40.47 -3.84
C ILE A 62 13.52 38.99 -3.50
N GLY A 63 14.32 38.68 -2.49
CA GLY A 63 14.34 37.37 -1.86
C GLY A 63 12.97 37.13 -1.27
N TYR A 64 12.07 36.54 -2.04
CA TYR A 64 10.98 35.78 -1.48
C TYR A 64 11.60 34.50 -0.91
N GLU A 65 12.14 34.59 0.31
CA GLU A 65 12.03 33.45 1.21
C GLU A 65 10.54 33.24 1.43
N THR A 66 9.89 32.49 0.54
CA THR A 66 8.59 31.88 0.85
C THR A 66 8.85 30.93 2.00
N SER A 67 8.74 31.43 3.23
CA SER A 67 8.70 30.58 4.41
C SER A 67 7.57 29.59 4.18
N MET A 68 7.91 28.31 4.05
CA MET A 68 6.91 27.26 3.93
C MET A 68 5.92 27.42 5.10
N PRO A 69 4.60 27.32 4.86
CA PRO A 69 3.63 27.47 5.93
C PRO A 69 3.86 26.44 7.03
N ASP A 70 3.48 26.79 8.25
CA ASP A 70 3.63 25.92 9.42
C ASP A 70 3.04 24.52 9.14
N PRO A 71 3.67 23.43 9.63
CA PRO A 71 3.14 22.10 9.46
C PRO A 71 1.72 21.97 10.03
N LEU A 72 0.81 21.36 9.26
CA LEU A 72 -0.53 21.01 9.73
C LEU A 72 -0.48 19.96 10.84
N ARG A 73 -1.45 20.01 11.74
CA ARG A 73 -1.76 18.93 12.69
C ARG A 73 -2.81 18.02 12.07
N VAL A 74 -2.39 16.88 11.53
CA VAL A 74 -3.28 15.91 10.87
C VAL A 74 -3.65 14.80 11.85
N ALA A 75 -4.93 14.42 11.90
CA ALA A 75 -5.35 13.16 12.53
C ALA A 75 -5.81 12.15 11.47
N ILE A 76 -5.06 11.06 11.33
CA ILE A 76 -5.41 9.93 10.48
C ILE A 76 -6.20 8.90 11.30
N VAL A 77 -7.45 8.64 10.94
CA VAL A 77 -8.33 7.70 11.63
C VAL A 77 -8.44 6.42 10.80
N LEU A 78 -7.98 5.32 11.38
CA LEU A 78 -7.99 4.01 10.73
C LEU A 78 -9.35 3.30 10.84
N PRO A 79 -9.69 2.44 9.85
CA PRO A 79 -10.91 1.63 9.88
C PRO A 79 -10.82 0.52 10.95
N ARG A 80 -11.87 -0.31 11.00
CA ARG A 80 -11.91 -1.49 11.88
C ARG A 80 -10.90 -2.56 11.48
N HIS A 81 -10.45 -3.35 12.46
CA HIS A 81 -9.61 -4.55 12.26
C HIS A 81 -8.25 -4.26 11.61
N MET A 82 -7.75 -3.05 11.84
CA MET A 82 -6.40 -2.64 11.46
C MET A 82 -5.42 -3.08 12.54
N ARG A 83 -4.29 -3.65 12.12
CA ARG A 83 -3.26 -4.10 13.07
C ARG A 83 -2.21 -3.01 13.33
N PHE A 84 -2.07 -2.04 12.42
CA PHE A 84 -1.14 -0.90 12.46
C PHE A 84 0.18 -1.15 13.22
N SER A 85 0.87 -2.23 12.85
CA SER A 85 2.06 -2.75 13.51
C SER A 85 3.01 -3.34 12.48
N ARG A 86 4.30 -3.45 12.84
CA ARG A 86 5.31 -4.07 11.95
C ARG A 86 4.97 -5.51 11.57
N ARG A 87 4.16 -6.20 12.39
CA ARG A 87 3.72 -7.58 12.16
C ARG A 87 2.24 -7.62 11.78
N GLY A 88 1.96 -8.07 10.57
CA GLY A 88 0.58 -8.29 10.12
C GLY A 88 -0.16 -7.02 9.71
N ALA A 89 0.55 -5.92 9.47
CA ALA A 89 -0.01 -4.74 8.81
C ALA A 89 -0.73 -5.13 7.51
N THR A 90 -1.94 -4.60 7.34
CA THR A 90 -2.66 -4.66 6.08
C THR A 90 -2.11 -3.62 5.11
N SER A 91 -2.53 -3.67 3.84
CA SER A 91 -2.17 -2.63 2.87
C SER A 91 -2.63 -1.24 3.29
N ILE A 92 -3.75 -1.12 4.02
CA ILE A 92 -4.25 0.18 4.50
C ILE A 92 -3.36 0.70 5.63
N ASP A 93 -2.91 -0.18 6.52
CA ASP A 93 -1.95 0.15 7.58
C ASP A 93 -0.66 0.72 6.97
N LEU A 94 -0.08 0.00 6.00
CA LEU A 94 1.15 0.41 5.33
C LEU A 94 0.98 1.76 4.62
N VAL A 95 -0.11 1.98 3.87
CA VAL A 95 -0.33 3.26 3.18
C VAL A 95 -0.49 4.41 4.16
N ALA A 96 -1.26 4.23 5.24
CA ALA A 96 -1.44 5.28 6.25
C ALA A 96 -0.13 5.59 7.00
N HIS A 97 0.65 4.55 7.32
CA HIS A 97 1.95 4.66 7.93
C HIS A 97 2.94 5.41 7.03
N ASP A 98 3.11 4.94 5.79
CA ASP A 98 4.11 5.44 4.86
C ASP A 98 3.81 6.89 4.45
N LEU A 99 2.55 7.23 4.17
CA LEU A 99 2.17 8.61 3.85
C LEU A 99 2.50 9.57 5.01
N LEU A 100 2.25 9.16 6.26
CA LEU A 100 2.58 9.99 7.42
C LEU A 100 4.08 10.02 7.70
N LEU A 101 4.78 8.89 7.56
CA LEU A 101 6.21 8.76 7.82
C LEU A 101 7.03 9.72 6.94
N PHE A 102 6.60 9.90 5.69
CA PHE A 102 7.25 10.77 4.71
C PHE A 102 6.57 12.13 4.53
N SER A 103 5.50 12.42 5.29
CA SER A 103 4.83 13.72 5.28
C SER A 103 5.68 14.78 5.97
N ARG A 104 5.65 16.02 5.45
CA ARG A 104 6.24 17.19 6.13
C ARG A 104 5.49 17.56 7.42
N HIS A 105 4.29 17.01 7.60
CA HIS A 105 3.42 17.19 8.77
C HIS A 105 3.60 16.10 9.83
N ARG A 106 4.53 15.16 9.66
CA ARG A 106 4.74 14.01 10.56
C ARG A 106 4.81 14.39 12.04
N ALA A 107 5.65 15.38 12.38
CA ALA A 107 5.93 15.73 13.76
C ALA A 107 4.72 16.30 14.53
N SER A 108 3.75 16.87 13.82
CA SER A 108 2.53 17.49 14.36
C SER A 108 1.30 16.61 14.21
N SER A 109 1.43 15.41 13.64
CA SER A 109 0.32 14.58 13.21
C SER A 109 0.27 13.26 13.98
N VAL A 110 -0.92 12.65 14.01
CA VAL A 110 -1.18 11.42 14.77
C VAL A 110 -2.00 10.41 13.98
N VAL A 111 -1.77 9.13 14.26
CA VAL A 111 -2.62 8.03 13.80
C VAL A 111 -3.53 7.56 14.93
N VAL A 112 -4.83 7.68 14.74
CA VAL A 112 -5.86 7.16 15.64
C VAL A 112 -6.21 5.73 15.21
N ALA A 113 -5.65 4.75 15.93
CA ALA A 113 -5.71 3.32 15.62
C ALA A 113 -6.31 2.51 16.77
N GLU A 114 -6.84 1.32 16.49
CA GLU A 114 -7.28 0.41 17.56
C GLU A 114 -6.09 0.00 18.43
N LEU A 115 -6.37 -0.36 19.69
CA LEU A 115 -5.33 -0.85 20.61
C LEU A 115 -4.74 -2.16 20.07
N VAL A 116 -3.43 -2.19 19.93
CA VAL A 116 -2.63 -3.34 19.47
C VAL A 116 -1.38 -3.46 20.33
N ASP A 117 -0.80 -4.66 20.42
CA ASP A 117 0.30 -4.94 21.36
C ASP A 117 1.62 -4.25 20.96
N ASP A 118 1.87 -4.07 19.66
CA ASP A 118 3.15 -3.57 19.11
C ASP A 118 2.93 -2.61 17.94
N PRO A 119 2.34 -1.42 18.15
CA PRO A 119 2.09 -0.46 17.08
C PRO A 119 3.40 0.06 16.48
N PHE A 120 3.34 0.61 15.26
CA PHE A 120 4.47 1.36 14.70
C PHE A 120 4.95 2.46 15.67
N ASP A 121 6.26 2.55 15.87
CA ASP A 121 6.95 3.39 16.86
C ASP A 121 7.61 4.64 16.26
N ASP A 122 7.67 4.70 14.93
CA ASP A 122 8.19 5.80 14.11
C ASP A 122 7.13 6.85 13.74
N VAL A 123 5.87 6.65 14.11
CA VAL A 123 4.80 7.66 14.00
C VAL A 123 4.01 7.76 15.31
N ALA A 124 3.47 8.94 15.62
CA ALA A 124 2.70 9.12 16.84
C ALA A 124 1.34 8.41 16.73
N VAL A 125 1.08 7.45 17.63
CA VAL A 125 -0.18 6.68 17.67
C VAL A 125 -1.03 7.08 18.86
N VAL A 126 -2.34 7.23 18.62
CA VAL A 126 -3.37 7.46 19.63
C VAL A 126 -4.28 6.24 19.64
N PRO A 127 -4.09 5.31 20.59
CA PRO A 127 -4.89 4.11 20.64
C PRO A 127 -6.34 4.42 21.04
N PHE A 128 -7.28 3.63 20.53
CA PHE A 128 -8.66 3.62 21.00
C PHE A 128 -9.25 2.22 21.06
N ALA A 129 -10.16 2.02 22.01
CA ALA A 129 -10.94 0.79 22.12
C ALA A 129 -12.33 1.00 21.50
N ARG A 130 -12.73 0.07 20.62
CA ARG A 130 -14.11 -0.03 20.12
C ARG A 130 -14.98 -0.80 21.08
N TRP A 131 -16.24 -0.41 21.17
CA TRP A 131 -17.20 -1.17 21.94
C TRP A 131 -17.99 -2.13 21.04
N PRO A 132 -18.37 -3.32 21.55
CA PRO A 132 -19.32 -4.19 20.87
C PRO A 132 -20.60 -3.41 20.54
N PHE A 133 -21.11 -3.57 19.32
CA PHE A 133 -22.33 -2.92 18.84
C PHE A 133 -22.34 -1.38 18.92
N GLU A 134 -21.18 -0.74 18.98
CA GLU A 134 -21.06 0.72 19.10
C GLU A 134 -21.69 1.44 17.89
N PRO A 135 -22.72 2.30 18.10
CA PRO A 135 -23.29 3.09 17.03
C PRO A 135 -22.26 4.05 16.43
N HIS A 136 -22.28 4.25 15.10
CA HIS A 136 -21.30 5.09 14.41
C HIS A 136 -21.30 6.55 14.92
N ALA A 137 -22.44 7.09 15.34
CA ALA A 137 -22.52 8.43 15.93
C ALA A 137 -21.78 8.51 17.28
N VAL A 138 -21.91 7.48 18.13
CA VAL A 138 -21.21 7.40 19.43
C VAL A 138 -19.71 7.28 19.22
N LEU A 139 -19.30 6.38 18.32
CA LEU A 139 -17.91 6.23 17.92
C LEU A 139 -17.35 7.56 17.37
N GLY A 140 -18.07 8.20 16.46
CA GLY A 140 -17.68 9.49 15.87
C GLY A 140 -17.51 10.58 16.92
N TRP A 141 -18.41 10.66 17.90
CA TRP A 141 -18.27 11.60 19.03
C TRP A 141 -17.05 11.28 19.90
N ARG A 142 -16.80 10.01 20.26
CA ARG A 142 -15.64 9.59 21.07
C ARG A 142 -14.32 9.88 20.35
N LEU A 143 -14.24 9.53 19.06
CA LEU A 143 -13.07 9.83 18.23
C LEU A 143 -12.91 11.34 18.05
N GLY A 144 -14.01 12.06 17.80
CA GLY A 144 -14.03 13.51 17.65
C GLY A 144 -13.50 14.22 18.89
N ARG A 145 -13.89 13.80 20.11
CA ARG A 145 -13.30 14.34 21.35
C ARG A 145 -11.80 14.08 21.46
N ARG A 146 -11.32 12.88 21.10
CA ARG A 146 -9.87 12.56 21.11
C ARG A 146 -9.09 13.42 20.13
N VAL A 147 -9.68 13.71 18.98
CA VAL A 147 -9.06 14.51 17.93
C VAL A 147 -9.11 16.01 18.26
N ALA A 148 -10.25 16.50 18.76
CA ALA A 148 -10.46 17.92 19.09
C ALA A 148 -9.53 18.44 20.19
N VAL A 149 -9.25 17.64 21.23
CA VAL A 149 -8.33 18.06 22.31
C VAL A 149 -6.88 18.27 21.87
N ARG A 150 -6.53 17.86 20.64
CA ARG A 150 -5.21 18.06 20.04
C ARG A 150 -5.13 19.30 19.15
N GLY A 151 -6.27 19.97 18.93
CA GLY A 151 -6.36 21.15 18.07
C GLY A 151 -6.06 20.86 16.60
N VAL A 152 -6.42 19.69 16.07
CA VAL A 152 -6.06 19.34 14.68
C VAL A 152 -6.61 20.32 13.63
N ASP A 153 -5.91 20.42 12.51
CA ASP A 153 -6.26 21.29 11.39
C ASP A 153 -7.05 20.54 10.30
N VAL A 154 -6.84 19.22 10.17
CA VAL A 154 -7.58 18.33 9.26
C VAL A 154 -7.67 16.90 9.80
N VAL A 155 -8.80 16.24 9.54
CA VAL A 155 -9.00 14.83 9.88
C VAL A 155 -9.09 14.01 8.60
N VAL A 156 -8.30 12.95 8.51
CA VAL A 156 -8.34 11.99 7.42
C VAL A 156 -8.96 10.70 7.93
N VAL A 157 -9.92 10.12 7.20
CA VAL A 157 -10.52 8.83 7.58
C VAL A 157 -10.30 7.83 6.47
N HIS A 158 -9.64 6.72 6.80
CA HIS A 158 -9.35 5.65 5.85
C HIS A 158 -10.53 4.66 5.77
N GLN A 159 -10.98 4.37 4.54
CA GLN A 159 -11.89 3.30 4.10
C GLN A 159 -13.32 3.28 4.66
N HIS A 160 -13.55 3.77 5.88
CA HIS A 160 -14.81 3.59 6.60
C HIS A 160 -15.71 4.82 6.52
N LEU A 161 -16.50 4.91 5.44
CA LEU A 161 -17.43 6.01 5.15
C LEU A 161 -18.36 6.38 6.33
N PRO A 162 -18.97 5.44 7.08
CA PRO A 162 -19.82 5.81 8.22
C PRO A 162 -19.05 6.53 9.34
N THR A 163 -17.79 6.17 9.60
CA THR A 163 -16.95 6.88 10.57
C THR A 163 -16.57 8.26 10.06
N ALA A 164 -16.24 8.39 8.77
CA ALA A 164 -15.97 9.69 8.16
C ALA A 164 -17.19 10.63 8.30
N ALA A 165 -18.38 10.14 7.95
CA ALA A 165 -19.64 10.86 8.08
C ALA A 165 -19.97 11.31 9.51
N ALA A 166 -19.66 10.46 10.49
CA ALA A 166 -19.87 10.77 11.90
C ALA A 166 -18.86 11.82 12.39
N LEU A 167 -17.60 11.72 11.97
CA LEU A 167 -16.55 12.68 12.31
C LEU A 167 -16.81 14.06 11.73
N THR A 168 -17.33 14.18 10.50
CA THR A 168 -17.70 15.48 9.92
C THR A 168 -18.65 16.28 10.82
N ARG A 169 -19.50 15.61 11.60
CA ARG A 169 -20.37 16.28 12.60
C ARG A 169 -19.66 16.51 13.93
N ALA A 170 -18.84 15.56 14.36
CA ALA A 170 -18.25 15.56 15.70
C ALA A 170 -17.07 16.53 15.86
N VAL A 171 -16.34 16.83 14.77
CA VAL A 171 -15.17 17.73 14.81
C VAL A 171 -15.40 19.07 14.12
N ALA A 172 -16.65 19.39 13.76
CA ALA A 172 -16.94 20.67 13.10
C ALA A 172 -16.41 21.85 13.95
N PRO A 173 -15.72 22.83 13.32
CA PRO A 173 -15.61 23.06 11.88
C PRO A 173 -14.33 22.49 11.23
N VAL A 174 -13.65 21.52 11.84
CA VAL A 174 -12.45 20.90 11.25
C VAL A 174 -12.81 20.10 9.98
N PRO A 175 -12.13 20.33 8.84
CA PRO A 175 -12.39 19.60 7.60
C PRO A 175 -12.07 18.11 7.74
N VAL A 176 -12.90 17.29 7.10
CA VAL A 176 -12.71 15.83 7.03
C VAL A 176 -12.45 15.41 5.59
N VAL A 177 -11.33 14.74 5.36
CA VAL A 177 -10.95 14.09 4.11
C VAL A 177 -11.23 12.60 4.21
N PHE A 178 -11.86 12.02 3.19
CA PHE A 178 -12.15 10.58 3.13
C PHE A 178 -11.21 9.88 2.14
N HIS A 179 -10.35 8.99 2.64
CA HIS A 179 -9.39 8.25 1.81
C HIS A 179 -9.86 6.80 1.64
N THR A 180 -10.24 6.40 0.43
CA THR A 180 -10.77 5.05 0.14
C THR A 180 -9.78 4.21 -0.66
N HIS A 181 -9.66 2.94 -0.26
CA HIS A 181 -8.72 1.95 -0.79
C HIS A 181 -9.40 0.88 -1.66
N GLY A 182 -10.74 0.90 -1.72
CA GLY A 182 -11.52 -0.01 -2.55
C GLY A 182 -12.05 0.67 -3.82
N TRP A 183 -12.40 -0.16 -4.80
CA TRP A 183 -13.09 0.29 -6.01
C TRP A 183 -14.39 1.05 -5.64
N PRO A 184 -14.63 2.25 -6.20
CA PRO A 184 -15.83 3.02 -5.90
C PRO A 184 -17.07 2.27 -6.36
N LYS A 185 -18.10 2.26 -5.51
CA LYS A 185 -19.37 1.60 -5.82
C LYS A 185 -20.37 2.63 -6.35
N PRO A 186 -21.11 2.33 -7.43
CA PRO A 186 -22.18 3.19 -7.89
C PRO A 186 -23.34 3.24 -6.87
N PRO A 187 -24.22 4.25 -6.95
CA PRO A 187 -25.42 4.30 -6.13
C PRO A 187 -26.31 3.08 -6.39
N LYS A 188 -26.92 2.54 -5.33
CA LYS A 188 -27.77 1.34 -5.44
C LYS A 188 -29.13 1.62 -6.07
N ASN A 189 -29.64 2.83 -5.87
CA ASN A 189 -30.95 3.29 -6.34
C ASN A 189 -30.99 4.84 -6.28
N PRO A 190 -32.01 5.49 -6.86
CA PRO A 190 -32.09 6.96 -6.87
C PRO A 190 -32.07 7.61 -5.49
N PHE A 191 -32.68 7.00 -4.47
CA PHE A 191 -32.65 7.52 -3.10
C PHE A 191 -31.23 7.45 -2.48
N ASP A 192 -30.53 6.34 -2.70
CA ASP A 192 -29.13 6.18 -2.28
C ASP A 192 -28.23 7.18 -2.99
N ARG A 193 -28.47 7.48 -4.28
CA ARG A 193 -27.76 8.52 -5.04
C ARG A 193 -27.87 9.87 -4.35
N VAL A 194 -29.08 10.37 -4.10
CA VAL A 194 -29.30 11.69 -3.48
C VAL A 194 -28.70 11.74 -2.08
N ARG A 195 -28.99 10.74 -1.24
CA ARG A 195 -28.52 10.69 0.15
C ARG A 195 -26.99 10.65 0.25
N ARG A 196 -26.34 9.78 -0.55
CA ARG A 196 -24.88 9.64 -0.51
C ARG A 196 -24.17 10.76 -1.22
N HIS A 197 -24.71 11.31 -2.31
CA HIS A 197 -24.17 12.51 -2.93
C HIS A 197 -24.09 13.64 -1.91
N HIS A 198 -25.20 13.95 -1.22
CA HIS A 198 -25.20 14.94 -0.14
C HIS A 198 -24.17 14.64 0.96
N LEU A 199 -24.00 13.36 1.33
CA LEU A 199 -22.99 12.97 2.31
C LEU A 199 -21.56 13.19 1.80
N LEU A 200 -21.26 12.72 0.60
CA LEU A 200 -19.93 12.76 -0.02
C LEU A 200 -19.49 14.21 -0.26
N SER A 201 -20.41 15.10 -0.65
CA SER A 201 -20.17 16.54 -0.85
C SER A 201 -19.86 17.30 0.45
N ARG A 202 -19.98 16.66 1.62
CA ARG A 202 -19.59 17.26 2.92
C ARG A 202 -18.12 17.04 3.26
N PHE A 203 -17.43 16.14 2.58
CA PHE A 203 -16.00 15.96 2.78
C PHE A 203 -15.25 17.10 2.10
N ALA A 204 -14.17 17.57 2.74
CA ALA A 204 -13.28 18.57 2.15
C ALA A 204 -12.52 18.02 0.94
N GLY A 205 -12.35 16.69 0.89
CA GLY A 205 -11.82 15.97 -0.26
C GLY A 205 -12.03 14.47 -0.10
N ILE A 206 -12.06 13.76 -1.22
CA ILE A 206 -12.09 12.31 -1.29
C ILE A 206 -10.85 11.85 -2.05
N VAL A 207 -10.02 11.05 -1.39
CA VAL A 207 -8.80 10.50 -2.00
C VAL A 207 -9.06 9.08 -2.47
N LEU A 208 -8.79 8.84 -3.75
CA LEU A 208 -8.80 7.53 -4.39
C LEU A 208 -7.36 7.09 -4.72
N VAL A 209 -7.12 5.79 -4.71
CA VAL A 209 -5.76 5.22 -4.88
C VAL A 209 -5.31 5.04 -6.34
N SER A 210 -6.07 5.52 -7.32
CA SER A 210 -5.71 5.52 -8.75
C SER A 210 -6.60 6.48 -9.54
N GLU A 211 -6.14 6.91 -10.73
CA GLU A 211 -6.99 7.69 -11.63
C GLU A 211 -8.16 6.85 -12.17
N ALA A 212 -7.96 5.55 -12.40
CA ALA A 212 -9.06 4.63 -12.72
C ALA A 212 -10.17 4.65 -11.65
N CYS A 213 -9.81 4.67 -10.37
CA CYS A 213 -10.79 4.83 -9.29
C CYS A 213 -11.42 6.22 -9.28
N ARG A 214 -10.66 7.29 -9.49
CA ARG A 214 -11.23 8.65 -9.54
C ARG A 214 -12.21 8.81 -10.69
N ALA A 215 -11.86 8.35 -11.89
CA ALA A 215 -12.73 8.37 -13.07
C ALA A 215 -14.04 7.60 -12.81
N ALA A 216 -13.96 6.38 -12.26
CA ALA A 216 -15.15 5.61 -11.91
C ALA A 216 -15.99 6.23 -10.79
N PHE A 217 -15.35 6.95 -9.86
CA PHE A 217 -16.06 7.72 -8.84
C PHE A 217 -16.82 8.90 -9.45
N VAL A 218 -16.19 9.68 -10.33
CA VAL A 218 -16.80 10.81 -11.04
C VAL A 218 -17.94 10.35 -11.93
N GLU A 219 -17.78 9.24 -12.66
CA GLU A 219 -18.85 8.63 -13.47
C GLU A 219 -20.06 8.25 -12.60
N ALA A 220 -19.82 7.65 -11.43
CA ALA A 220 -20.87 7.20 -10.55
C ALA A 220 -21.59 8.34 -9.80
N TRP A 221 -20.83 9.33 -9.33
CA TRP A 221 -21.26 10.31 -8.33
C TRP A 221 -21.27 11.76 -8.83
N GLY A 222 -20.70 12.06 -9.99
CA GLY A 222 -20.60 13.40 -10.55
C GLY A 222 -19.26 14.08 -10.25
N PRO A 223 -18.86 15.09 -11.07
CA PRO A 223 -17.59 15.79 -10.94
C PRO A 223 -17.61 16.89 -9.86
N ASP A 224 -18.77 17.21 -9.28
CA ASP A 224 -18.96 18.28 -8.31
C ASP A 224 -18.49 17.92 -6.89
N ILE A 225 -18.27 16.63 -6.62
CA ILE A 225 -17.70 16.16 -5.37
C ILE A 225 -16.17 16.24 -5.46
N PRO A 226 -15.49 16.90 -4.48
CA PRO A 226 -14.04 17.07 -4.51
C PRO A 226 -13.35 15.70 -4.39
N SER A 227 -12.80 15.22 -5.50
CA SER A 227 -12.18 13.89 -5.59
C SER A 227 -10.81 13.98 -6.28
N HIS A 228 -9.84 13.27 -5.73
CA HIS A 228 -8.43 13.33 -6.12
C HIS A 228 -7.85 11.92 -6.18
N ALA A 229 -6.95 11.67 -7.14
CA ALA A 229 -6.18 10.45 -7.16
C ALA A 229 -4.83 10.70 -6.48
N VAL A 230 -4.53 9.93 -5.44
CA VAL A 230 -3.18 9.82 -4.89
C VAL A 230 -2.84 8.34 -4.95
N PRO A 231 -2.03 7.91 -5.95
CA PRO A 231 -1.66 6.53 -6.10
C PRO A 231 -0.99 5.96 -4.85
N ASN A 232 -1.21 4.67 -4.58
CA ASN A 232 -0.38 4.00 -3.58
C ASN A 232 1.07 4.00 -4.07
N ALA A 233 1.99 4.14 -3.12
CA ALA A 233 3.41 4.26 -3.36
C ALA A 233 4.23 3.35 -2.44
N LEU A 234 5.52 3.21 -2.74
CA LEU A 234 6.48 2.43 -1.96
C LEU A 234 7.66 3.32 -1.56
N ASP A 235 8.28 3.05 -0.42
CA ASP A 235 9.63 3.55 -0.18
C ASP A 235 10.63 2.75 -1.01
N LEU A 236 10.89 3.20 -2.24
CA LEU A 236 11.80 2.53 -3.17
C LEU A 236 13.23 2.42 -2.62
N SER A 237 13.59 3.25 -1.64
CA SER A 237 14.89 3.17 -0.98
C SER A 237 15.07 1.93 -0.11
N THR A 238 14.01 1.17 0.15
CA THR A 238 14.07 -0.13 0.86
C THR A 238 14.24 -1.31 -0.08
N TRP A 239 14.03 -1.14 -1.39
CA TRP A 239 14.05 -2.24 -2.36
C TRP A 239 15.45 -2.47 -2.91
N ARG A 240 15.91 -3.72 -2.90
CA ARG A 240 17.23 -4.18 -3.34
C ARG A 240 17.08 -5.36 -4.31
N PRO A 241 16.59 -5.10 -5.54
CA PRO A 241 16.50 -6.13 -6.57
C PRO A 241 17.85 -6.85 -6.78
N ALA A 242 17.85 -8.18 -6.71
CA ALA A 242 19.02 -8.99 -7.04
C ALA A 242 19.47 -8.75 -8.49
N ALA A 243 20.79 -8.67 -8.71
CA ALA A 243 21.37 -8.46 -10.03
C ALA A 243 21.08 -9.63 -11.00
N ALA A 244 21.07 -10.86 -10.47
CA ALA A 244 20.63 -12.06 -11.16
C ALA A 244 19.40 -12.60 -10.44
N ARG A 245 18.32 -12.83 -11.20
CA ARG A 245 17.09 -13.41 -10.65
C ARG A 245 17.19 -14.92 -10.59
N GLU A 246 16.65 -15.48 -9.52
CA GLU A 246 16.44 -16.92 -9.42
C GLU A 246 15.31 -17.35 -10.36
N PRO A 247 15.31 -18.60 -10.85
CA PRO A 247 14.19 -19.21 -11.57
C PRO A 247 12.99 -19.44 -10.62
N LEU A 248 12.49 -18.37 -10.04
CA LEU A 248 11.49 -18.34 -8.99
C LEU A 248 10.25 -17.58 -9.47
N ILE A 249 9.10 -18.22 -9.31
CA ILE A 249 7.77 -17.65 -9.58
C ILE A 249 7.15 -17.27 -8.24
N VAL A 250 6.81 -15.99 -8.06
CA VAL A 250 6.20 -15.49 -6.81
C VAL A 250 4.76 -15.03 -7.04
N MET A 251 3.90 -15.34 -6.07
CA MET A 251 2.57 -14.75 -5.96
C MET A 251 2.31 -14.34 -4.51
N ALA A 252 1.90 -13.09 -4.27
CA ALA A 252 1.52 -12.64 -2.94
C ALA A 252 0.11 -12.03 -2.94
N ALA A 253 -0.85 -12.71 -2.33
CA ALA A 253 -2.23 -12.25 -2.26
C ALA A 253 -3.02 -12.97 -1.16
N ARG A 254 -4.11 -12.35 -0.70
CA ARG A 254 -5.07 -13.02 0.20
C ARG A 254 -5.63 -14.27 -0.45
N LEU A 255 -5.72 -15.38 0.30
CA LEU A 255 -6.40 -16.61 -0.13
C LEU A 255 -7.90 -16.36 -0.29
N SER A 256 -8.27 -15.97 -1.51
CA SER A 256 -9.64 -15.67 -1.87
C SER A 256 -9.86 -15.93 -3.36
N PRO A 257 -11.06 -16.39 -3.76
CA PRO A 257 -11.37 -16.67 -5.17
C PRO A 257 -11.13 -15.48 -6.11
N GLU A 258 -11.28 -14.26 -5.60
CA GLU A 258 -11.10 -13.01 -6.33
C GLU A 258 -9.64 -12.76 -6.79
N LYS A 259 -8.66 -13.44 -6.18
CA LYS A 259 -7.22 -13.20 -6.38
C LYS A 259 -6.54 -14.24 -7.28
N GLY A 260 -7.25 -15.26 -7.74
CA GLY A 260 -6.73 -16.21 -8.72
C GLY A 260 -5.71 -17.23 -8.19
N LEU A 261 -5.66 -17.49 -6.88
CA LEU A 261 -4.67 -18.39 -6.28
C LEU A 261 -4.88 -19.85 -6.70
N LEU A 262 -6.13 -20.31 -6.76
CA LEU A 262 -6.46 -21.67 -7.20
C LEU A 262 -6.06 -21.89 -8.66
N GLU A 263 -6.35 -20.91 -9.52
CA GLU A 263 -5.98 -20.95 -10.93
C GLU A 263 -4.47 -20.93 -11.10
N THR A 264 -3.76 -20.16 -10.26
CA THR A 264 -2.30 -20.17 -10.23
C THR A 264 -1.76 -21.52 -9.77
N ALA A 265 -2.31 -22.11 -8.72
CA ALA A 265 -1.88 -23.43 -8.24
C ALA A 265 -2.08 -24.51 -9.32
N GLN A 266 -3.23 -24.49 -10.00
CA GLN A 266 -3.52 -25.38 -11.12
C GLN A 266 -2.58 -25.13 -12.32
N ALA A 267 -2.23 -23.88 -12.60
CA ALA A 267 -1.27 -23.53 -13.63
C ALA A 267 0.14 -24.05 -13.31
N LEU A 268 0.60 -23.85 -12.06
CA LEU A 268 1.87 -24.35 -11.55
C LEU A 268 1.95 -25.88 -11.68
N ALA A 269 0.88 -26.59 -11.33
CA ALA A 269 0.80 -28.04 -11.46
C ALA A 269 0.96 -28.53 -12.91
N LYS A 270 0.52 -27.72 -13.88
CA LYS A 270 0.68 -28.01 -15.31
C LYS A 270 2.07 -27.67 -15.83
N VAL A 271 2.63 -26.52 -15.43
CA VAL A 271 3.83 -25.95 -16.06
C VAL A 271 5.12 -26.37 -15.41
N LEU A 272 5.20 -26.41 -14.07
CA LEU A 272 6.45 -26.67 -13.38
C LEU A 272 7.10 -27.99 -13.83
N PRO A 273 6.39 -29.13 -13.95
CA PRO A 273 6.99 -30.39 -14.40
C PRO A 273 7.66 -30.34 -15.78
N ALA A 274 7.31 -29.37 -16.63
CA ALA A 274 7.89 -29.16 -17.96
C ALA A 274 9.00 -28.08 -18.00
N LEU A 275 9.17 -27.32 -16.91
CA LEU A 275 10.28 -26.37 -16.76
C LEU A 275 11.52 -27.07 -16.21
N PRO A 276 12.72 -26.49 -16.40
CA PRO A 276 13.94 -27.01 -15.80
C PRO A 276 13.82 -27.22 -14.28
N ASP A 277 14.57 -28.20 -13.77
CA ASP A 277 14.45 -28.71 -12.39
C ASP A 277 14.85 -27.71 -11.30
N ASP A 278 15.43 -26.56 -11.66
CA ASP A 278 15.75 -25.46 -10.75
C ASP A 278 14.57 -24.49 -10.56
N TRP A 279 13.55 -24.52 -11.43
CA TRP A 279 12.39 -23.63 -11.29
C TRP A 279 11.54 -23.98 -10.06
N ARG A 280 11.29 -22.96 -9.23
CA ARG A 280 10.50 -23.04 -7.99
C ARG A 280 9.35 -22.03 -8.00
N ALA A 281 8.39 -22.23 -7.11
CA ALA A 281 7.38 -21.21 -6.82
C ALA A 281 7.19 -20.97 -5.32
N GLU A 282 7.00 -19.71 -4.95
CA GLU A 282 6.65 -19.28 -3.59
C GLU A 282 5.33 -18.50 -3.64
N MET A 283 4.35 -18.95 -2.86
CA MET A 283 3.04 -18.31 -2.76
C MET A 283 2.84 -17.78 -1.34
N PHE A 284 2.46 -16.52 -1.19
CA PHE A 284 2.24 -15.88 0.11
C PHE A 284 0.78 -15.46 0.26
N GLY A 285 0.19 -15.79 1.40
CA GLY A 285 -1.12 -15.29 1.74
C GLY A 285 -1.64 -15.82 3.07
N ALA A 286 -2.34 -14.98 3.82
CA ALA A 286 -2.99 -15.40 5.05
C ALA A 286 -3.98 -16.55 4.77
N MET A 287 -3.66 -17.72 5.30
CA MET A 287 -4.55 -18.87 5.43
C MET A 287 -5.62 -18.49 6.46
N GLY A 288 -6.69 -17.85 5.99
CA GLY A 288 -7.80 -17.47 6.85
C GLY A 288 -8.93 -18.49 6.77
N ASP A 289 -9.65 -18.68 7.87
CA ASP A 289 -10.84 -19.53 7.95
C ASP A 289 -12.03 -19.03 7.11
N ARG A 290 -11.84 -17.92 6.37
CA ARG A 290 -12.90 -17.31 5.56
C ARG A 290 -13.28 -18.15 4.34
N PHE A 291 -12.34 -18.91 3.78
CA PHE A 291 -12.56 -19.76 2.61
C PHE A 291 -11.82 -21.11 2.78
N PRO A 292 -12.26 -21.98 3.71
CA PRO A 292 -11.56 -23.23 4.03
C PRO A 292 -11.53 -24.18 2.81
N ASP A 293 -12.64 -24.33 2.10
CA ASP A 293 -12.72 -25.19 0.91
C ASP A 293 -11.81 -24.70 -0.23
N TYR A 294 -11.74 -23.38 -0.42
CA TYR A 294 -10.85 -22.79 -1.42
C TYR A 294 -9.38 -23.01 -1.06
N THR A 295 -9.05 -22.87 0.22
CA THR A 295 -7.69 -23.10 0.75
C THR A 295 -7.28 -24.56 0.61
N ALA A 296 -8.20 -25.48 0.90
CA ALA A 296 -7.99 -26.91 0.68
C ALA A 296 -7.79 -27.23 -0.81
N ALA A 297 -8.58 -26.64 -1.70
CA ALA A 297 -8.43 -26.81 -3.15
C ALA A 297 -7.09 -26.29 -3.68
N VAL A 298 -6.61 -25.13 -3.19
CA VAL A 298 -5.28 -24.60 -3.52
C VAL A 298 -4.20 -25.59 -3.06
N SER A 299 -4.28 -26.07 -1.81
CA SER A 299 -3.29 -27.01 -1.26
C SER A 299 -3.27 -28.34 -2.02
N ALA A 300 -4.45 -28.87 -2.37
CA ALA A 300 -4.58 -30.10 -3.15
C ALA A 300 -3.99 -29.96 -4.56
N ALA A 301 -4.16 -28.81 -5.22
CA ALA A 301 -3.58 -28.54 -6.53
C ALA A 301 -2.03 -28.44 -6.49
N LEU A 302 -1.46 -27.97 -5.37
CA LEU A 302 -0.01 -27.85 -5.20
C LEU A 302 0.67 -29.14 -4.73
N ALA A 303 -0.04 -30.02 -4.03
CA ALA A 303 0.53 -31.23 -3.42
C ALA A 303 1.39 -32.10 -4.36
N PRO A 304 1.02 -32.31 -5.65
CA PRO A 304 1.84 -33.10 -6.57
C PRO A 304 3.22 -32.51 -6.90
N LEU A 305 3.43 -31.23 -6.61
CA LEU A 305 4.67 -30.50 -6.96
C LEU A 305 5.75 -30.64 -5.88
N GLY A 306 5.41 -31.18 -4.70
CA GLY A 306 6.33 -31.42 -3.60
C GLY A 306 7.15 -30.18 -3.23
N GLU A 307 8.46 -30.36 -3.08
CA GLU A 307 9.40 -29.30 -2.68
C GLU A 307 9.58 -28.19 -3.72
N ARG A 308 9.01 -28.32 -4.93
CA ARG A 308 9.11 -27.29 -5.95
C ARG A 308 8.21 -26.08 -5.71
N VAL A 309 7.21 -26.22 -4.83
CA VAL A 309 6.32 -25.11 -4.46
C VAL A 309 6.22 -25.00 -2.95
N THR A 310 6.36 -23.77 -2.44
CA THR A 310 6.08 -23.45 -1.05
C THR A 310 4.86 -22.53 -0.97
N LEU A 311 3.81 -22.98 -0.28
CA LEU A 311 2.69 -22.13 0.12
C LEU A 311 2.95 -21.58 1.52
N HIS A 312 3.39 -20.34 1.58
CA HIS A 312 3.53 -19.57 2.81
C HIS A 312 2.17 -19.05 3.26
N GLY A 313 1.95 -19.08 4.58
CA GLY A 313 0.82 -18.40 5.22
C GLY A 313 0.98 -16.88 5.27
N ASP A 314 0.41 -16.26 6.31
CA ASP A 314 0.65 -14.85 6.61
C ASP A 314 2.13 -14.67 6.99
N ARG A 315 2.85 -13.80 6.27
CA ARG A 315 4.28 -13.52 6.50
C ARG A 315 4.51 -12.02 6.69
N PRO A 316 5.52 -11.61 7.48
CA PRO A 316 5.97 -10.23 7.52
C PRO A 316 6.26 -9.68 6.12
N HIS A 317 5.98 -8.40 5.91
CA HIS A 317 6.17 -7.75 4.60
C HIS A 317 7.60 -7.89 4.07
N ALA A 318 8.61 -7.83 4.94
CA ALA A 318 10.01 -8.00 4.57
C ALA A 318 10.31 -9.36 3.92
N ASP A 319 9.63 -10.44 4.33
CA ASP A 319 9.81 -11.76 3.73
C ASP A 319 9.23 -11.80 2.30
N VAL A 320 8.05 -11.19 2.12
CA VAL A 320 7.39 -11.09 0.82
C VAL A 320 8.21 -10.20 -0.13
N GLN A 321 8.75 -9.10 0.37
CA GLN A 321 9.67 -8.22 -0.35
C GLN A 321 10.91 -8.98 -0.82
N ALA A 322 11.56 -9.74 0.08
CA ALA A 322 12.75 -10.52 -0.25
C ALA A 322 12.46 -11.59 -1.32
N ALA A 323 11.25 -12.17 -1.34
CA ALA A 323 10.85 -13.08 -2.41
C ALA A 323 10.75 -12.36 -3.76
N PHE A 324 10.09 -11.19 -3.81
CA PHE A 324 10.03 -10.39 -5.04
C PHE A 324 11.39 -9.90 -5.52
N GLU A 325 12.32 -9.58 -4.61
CA GLU A 325 13.69 -9.16 -4.95
C GLU A 325 14.56 -10.29 -5.51
N ARG A 326 14.17 -11.56 -5.35
CA ARG A 326 14.89 -12.70 -5.94
C ARG A 326 14.18 -13.26 -7.17
N ALA A 327 12.86 -13.08 -7.27
CA ALA A 327 12.03 -13.70 -8.29
C ALA A 327 12.33 -13.26 -9.72
N ALA A 328 12.27 -14.21 -10.64
CA ALA A 328 12.27 -13.94 -12.09
C ALA A 328 10.88 -13.55 -12.58
N ILE A 329 9.82 -14.16 -12.03
CA ILE A 329 8.44 -13.98 -12.47
C ILE A 329 7.55 -13.68 -11.26
N ALA A 330 6.64 -12.72 -11.40
CA ALA A 330 5.58 -12.45 -10.43
C ALA A 330 4.20 -12.53 -11.08
N LEU A 331 3.24 -13.14 -10.39
CA LEU A 331 1.87 -13.33 -10.88
C LEU A 331 0.87 -12.48 -10.09
N VAL A 332 0.04 -11.71 -10.81
CA VAL A 332 -1.07 -10.92 -10.24
C VAL A 332 -2.38 -11.16 -11.03
N PRO A 333 -2.95 -12.38 -10.97
CA PRO A 333 -4.11 -12.78 -11.76
C PRO A 333 -5.44 -12.42 -11.05
N SER A 334 -5.68 -11.14 -10.81
CA SER A 334 -6.90 -10.68 -10.14
C SER A 334 -8.15 -10.85 -11.03
N LYS A 335 -9.20 -11.46 -10.49
CA LYS A 335 -10.49 -11.67 -11.20
C LYS A 335 -11.47 -10.51 -11.04
N VAL A 336 -11.19 -9.61 -10.10
CA VAL A 336 -12.04 -8.45 -9.78
C VAL A 336 -11.25 -7.17 -10.03
N ARG A 337 -11.98 -6.06 -10.24
CA ARG A 337 -11.37 -4.74 -10.39
C ARG A 337 -10.55 -4.40 -9.14
N GLU A 338 -9.23 -4.29 -9.32
CA GLU A 338 -8.34 -3.80 -8.28
C GLU A 338 -8.47 -2.28 -8.17
N ALA A 339 -8.34 -1.75 -6.96
CA ALA A 339 -8.30 -0.31 -6.77
C ALA A 339 -6.98 0.29 -7.29
N PHE A 340 -5.87 -0.43 -7.17
CA PHE A 340 -4.55 0.02 -7.62
C PHE A 340 -3.66 -1.13 -8.13
N GLY A 341 -3.42 -2.17 -7.30
CA GLY A 341 -2.49 -3.25 -7.66
C GLY A 341 -1.14 -3.16 -6.96
N ARG A 342 -1.13 -2.91 -5.64
CA ARG A 342 0.11 -2.75 -4.85
C ARG A 342 1.07 -3.93 -4.99
N THR A 343 0.57 -5.17 -5.04
CA THR A 343 1.39 -6.37 -5.29
C THR A 343 2.17 -6.29 -6.61
N ALA A 344 1.57 -5.75 -7.68
CA ALA A 344 2.27 -5.58 -8.95
C ALA A 344 3.34 -4.48 -8.85
N LEU A 345 3.06 -3.40 -8.13
CA LEU A 345 4.05 -2.34 -7.86
C LEU A 345 5.23 -2.88 -7.04
N GLU A 346 4.96 -3.70 -6.03
CA GLU A 346 5.97 -4.39 -5.21
C GLU A 346 6.82 -5.34 -6.06
N ALA A 347 6.19 -6.14 -6.93
CA ALA A 347 6.91 -7.01 -7.87
C ALA A 347 7.77 -6.22 -8.87
N PHE A 348 7.28 -5.07 -9.37
CA PHE A 348 8.05 -4.18 -10.21
C PHE A 348 9.24 -3.55 -9.48
N ALA A 349 9.07 -3.10 -8.24
CA ALA A 349 10.17 -2.58 -7.42
C ALA A 349 11.21 -3.67 -7.10
N GLY A 350 10.73 -4.89 -6.80
CA GLY A 350 11.55 -6.10 -6.68
C GLY A 350 12.22 -6.48 -7.99
N GLY A 351 11.73 -5.99 -9.13
CA GLY A 351 12.25 -6.15 -10.48
C GLY A 351 12.07 -7.55 -11.08
N ALA A 352 10.97 -8.20 -10.71
CA ALA A 352 10.47 -9.39 -11.39
C ALA A 352 9.72 -9.00 -12.68
N ALA A 353 9.69 -9.89 -13.67
CA ALA A 353 8.77 -9.76 -14.79
C ALA A 353 7.35 -10.12 -14.33
N VAL A 354 6.40 -9.19 -14.50
CA VAL A 354 5.03 -9.37 -14.02
C VAL A 354 4.15 -9.94 -15.12
N ALA A 355 3.33 -10.95 -14.79
CA ALA A 355 2.14 -11.32 -15.55
C ALA A 355 0.89 -11.01 -14.71
N ALA A 356 -0.01 -10.18 -15.25
CA ALA A 356 -1.11 -9.63 -14.47
C ALA A 356 -2.37 -9.41 -15.31
N SER A 357 -3.54 -9.50 -14.67
CA SER A 357 -4.80 -9.20 -15.33
C SER A 357 -5.02 -7.68 -15.45
N PRO A 358 -5.45 -7.15 -16.62
CA PRO A 358 -5.65 -5.72 -16.83
C PRO A 358 -7.01 -5.27 -16.29
N VAL A 359 -7.18 -5.26 -14.96
CA VAL A 359 -8.46 -4.95 -14.29
C VAL A 359 -8.40 -3.73 -13.37
N GLY A 360 -9.33 -2.79 -13.52
CA GLY A 360 -9.41 -1.62 -12.65
C GLY A 360 -8.11 -0.79 -12.65
N GLY A 361 -7.65 -0.34 -11.48
CA GLY A 361 -6.41 0.41 -11.33
C GLY A 361 -5.15 -0.41 -11.63
N LEU A 362 -5.23 -1.75 -11.57
CA LEU A 362 -4.12 -2.60 -11.98
C LEU A 362 -3.82 -2.44 -13.48
N ALA A 363 -4.85 -2.21 -14.32
CA ALA A 363 -4.67 -1.97 -15.74
C ALA A 363 -3.82 -0.72 -16.02
N GLU A 364 -4.09 0.37 -15.30
CA GLU A 364 -3.35 1.64 -15.39
C GLU A 364 -1.88 1.46 -14.99
N LEU A 365 -1.63 0.66 -13.94
CA LEU A 365 -0.29 0.40 -13.44
C LEU A 365 0.56 -0.44 -14.40
N ILE A 366 -0.02 -1.49 -14.99
CA ILE A 366 0.74 -2.50 -15.76
C ILE A 366 0.88 -2.18 -17.25
N GLU A 367 0.23 -1.13 -17.73
CA GLU A 367 0.19 -0.77 -19.15
C GLU A 367 1.61 -0.65 -19.74
N GLY A 368 1.87 -1.46 -20.77
CA GLY A 368 3.15 -1.51 -21.48
C GLY A 368 4.34 -2.06 -20.69
N CYS A 369 4.17 -2.52 -19.45
CA CYS A 369 5.27 -2.95 -18.57
C CYS A 369 5.04 -4.32 -17.90
N ALA A 370 3.92 -4.99 -18.14
CA ALA A 370 3.69 -6.38 -17.76
C ALA A 370 3.19 -7.21 -18.95
N LEU A 371 3.27 -8.54 -18.81
CA LEU A 371 2.57 -9.46 -19.69
C LEU A 371 1.08 -9.53 -19.29
N PRO A 372 0.13 -9.09 -20.14
CA PRO A 372 -1.27 -9.11 -19.78
C PRO A 372 -1.84 -10.53 -19.75
N LEU A 373 -2.65 -10.81 -18.73
CA LEU A 373 -3.49 -12.00 -18.62
C LEU A 373 -4.94 -11.61 -19.01
N PRO A 374 -5.38 -11.86 -20.26
CA PRO A 374 -6.72 -11.49 -20.69
C PRO A 374 -7.82 -12.31 -19.99
N ASP A 375 -7.47 -13.48 -19.50
CA ASP A 375 -8.31 -14.36 -18.70
C ASP A 375 -7.53 -14.90 -17.50
N VAL A 376 -8.24 -15.20 -16.42
CA VAL A 376 -7.70 -15.82 -15.20
C VAL A 376 -8.14 -17.27 -15.16
N SER A 377 -7.52 -18.07 -16.01
CA SER A 377 -7.63 -19.53 -16.03
C SER A 377 -6.27 -20.17 -15.84
N ALA A 378 -6.27 -21.43 -15.40
CA ALA A 378 -5.04 -22.19 -15.23
C ALA A 378 -4.22 -22.29 -16.53
N ASP A 379 -4.88 -22.37 -17.69
CA ASP A 379 -4.19 -22.47 -18.98
C ASP A 379 -3.57 -21.13 -19.40
N ALA A 380 -4.29 -20.01 -19.25
CA ALA A 380 -3.76 -18.69 -19.54
C ALA A 380 -2.55 -18.34 -18.66
N ILE A 381 -2.62 -18.65 -17.36
CA ILE A 381 -1.51 -18.44 -16.42
C ILE A 381 -0.33 -19.36 -16.76
N ALA A 382 -0.58 -20.64 -17.09
CA ALA A 382 0.48 -21.57 -17.47
C ALA A 382 1.20 -21.14 -18.76
N GLU A 383 0.47 -20.62 -19.75
CA GLU A 383 1.04 -20.05 -20.97
C GLU A 383 1.94 -18.84 -20.65
N ALA A 384 1.47 -17.92 -19.82
CA ALA A 384 2.25 -16.77 -19.41
C ALA A 384 3.55 -17.18 -18.70
N ILE A 385 3.48 -18.17 -17.79
CA ILE A 385 4.67 -18.73 -17.12
C ILE A 385 5.62 -19.36 -18.14
N ARG A 386 5.14 -20.20 -19.06
CA ARG A 386 5.98 -20.84 -20.10
C ARG A 386 6.70 -19.80 -20.95
N ARG A 387 5.97 -18.79 -21.41
CA ARG A 387 6.52 -17.71 -22.24
C ARG A 387 7.61 -16.95 -21.49
N LEU A 388 7.35 -16.52 -20.26
CA LEU A 388 8.32 -15.78 -19.46
C LEU A 388 9.52 -16.62 -19.02
N ALA A 389 9.34 -17.93 -18.78
CA ALA A 389 10.44 -18.83 -18.43
C ALA A 389 11.36 -19.10 -19.63
N ALA A 390 10.80 -19.27 -20.82
CA ALA A 390 11.54 -19.59 -22.05
C ALA A 390 12.20 -18.37 -22.72
N ASP A 391 11.61 -17.17 -22.60
CA ASP A 391 12.10 -15.96 -23.26
C ASP A 391 12.75 -15.01 -22.25
N GLU A 392 14.06 -15.15 -22.09
CA GLU A 392 14.86 -14.29 -21.21
C GLU A 392 14.88 -12.83 -21.66
N ILE A 393 14.84 -12.56 -22.98
CA ILE A 393 14.85 -11.20 -23.53
C ILE A 393 13.56 -10.48 -23.14
N LEU A 394 12.40 -11.12 -23.37
CA LEU A 394 11.11 -10.60 -22.95
C LEU A 394 11.05 -10.40 -21.43
N ARG A 395 11.55 -11.37 -20.67
CA ARG A 395 11.57 -11.30 -19.20
C ARG A 395 12.39 -10.11 -18.71
N ALA A 396 13.59 -9.89 -19.27
CA ALA A 396 14.45 -8.75 -18.94
C ALA A 396 13.83 -7.40 -19.35
N ASP A 397 13.22 -7.32 -20.54
CA ASP A 397 12.54 -6.12 -21.03
C ASP A 397 11.36 -5.73 -20.11
N LEU A 398 10.50 -6.67 -19.75
CA LEU A 398 9.38 -6.43 -18.84
C LEU A 398 9.84 -6.06 -17.43
N ALA A 399 10.87 -6.71 -16.91
CA ALA A 399 11.45 -6.35 -15.61
C ALA A 399 11.99 -4.91 -15.59
N ALA A 400 12.73 -4.51 -16.64
CA ALA A 400 13.26 -3.15 -16.76
C ALA A 400 12.15 -2.10 -16.91
N LYS A 401 11.14 -2.36 -17.75
CA LYS A 401 9.97 -1.48 -17.91
C LYS A 401 9.16 -1.37 -16.62
N GLY A 402 9.00 -2.48 -15.90
CA GLY A 402 8.36 -2.53 -14.60
C GLY A 402 9.08 -1.66 -13.57
N GLN A 403 10.41 -1.80 -13.44
CA GLN A 403 11.21 -0.94 -12.56
C GLN A 403 11.12 0.54 -12.94
N GLY A 404 11.16 0.85 -14.24
CA GLY A 404 10.95 2.21 -14.74
C GLY A 404 9.56 2.76 -14.37
N ARG A 405 8.52 1.93 -14.43
CA ARG A 405 7.17 2.28 -13.97
C ARG A 405 7.15 2.50 -12.45
N ALA A 406 7.75 1.62 -11.65
CA ALA A 406 7.77 1.72 -10.20
C ALA A 406 8.46 2.98 -9.69
N ALA A 407 9.50 3.47 -10.40
CA ALA A 407 10.17 4.73 -10.08
C ALA A 407 9.22 5.95 -10.04
N GLY A 408 8.10 5.91 -10.77
CA GLY A 408 7.05 6.93 -10.72
C GLY A 408 6.17 6.90 -9.46
N PHE A 409 6.30 5.87 -8.62
CA PHE A 409 5.48 5.65 -7.42
C PHE A 409 6.33 5.63 -6.13
N ASP A 410 7.33 6.52 -6.05
CA ASP A 410 8.06 6.75 -4.80
C ASP A 410 7.16 7.43 -3.76
N ILE A 411 7.25 6.96 -2.52
CA ILE A 411 6.45 7.45 -1.40
C ILE A 411 6.63 8.93 -1.12
N ARG A 412 7.81 9.51 -1.38
CA ARG A 412 8.06 10.94 -1.12
C ARG A 412 7.23 11.81 -2.04
N THR A 413 7.09 11.41 -3.31
CA THR A 413 6.24 12.09 -4.28
C THR A 413 4.76 11.97 -3.90
N ALA A 414 4.32 10.78 -3.52
CA ALA A 414 2.94 10.56 -3.09
C ALA A 414 2.60 11.32 -1.81
N ALA A 415 3.50 11.32 -0.81
CA ALA A 415 3.34 12.06 0.44
C ALA A 415 3.30 13.58 0.20
N ALA A 416 4.14 14.13 -0.67
CA ALA A 416 4.09 15.55 -1.02
C ALA A 416 2.78 15.95 -1.72
N ALA A 417 2.28 15.11 -2.64
CA ALA A 417 0.98 15.33 -3.27
C ALA A 417 -0.17 15.22 -2.26
N TYR A 418 -0.07 14.28 -1.32
CA TYR A 418 -1.02 14.11 -0.23
C TYR A 418 -1.03 15.32 0.71
N ASP A 419 0.14 15.81 1.12
CA ASP A 419 0.31 17.01 1.95
C ASP A 419 -0.35 18.23 1.29
N GLY A 420 -0.07 18.48 0.01
CA GLY A 420 -0.69 19.60 -0.73
C GLY A 420 -2.22 19.52 -0.79
N LEU A 421 -2.78 18.31 -0.87
CA LEU A 421 -4.23 18.10 -0.80
C LEU A 421 -4.78 18.41 0.60
N LEU A 422 -4.08 17.96 1.66
CA LEU A 422 -4.48 18.23 3.04
C LEU A 422 -4.38 19.73 3.37
N GLU A 423 -3.35 20.42 2.87
CA GLU A 423 -3.19 21.88 2.96
C GLU A 423 -4.33 22.61 2.26
N ALA A 424 -4.71 22.21 1.05
CA ALA A 424 -5.87 22.77 0.36
C ALA A 424 -7.19 22.52 1.11
N ALA A 425 -7.35 21.33 1.69
CA ALA A 425 -8.52 20.97 2.49
C ALA A 425 -8.62 21.80 3.79
N ALA A 426 -7.48 22.05 4.45
CA ALA A 426 -7.39 22.86 5.66
C ALA A 426 -7.64 24.35 5.39
N ALA A 427 -7.21 24.86 4.24
CA ALA A 427 -7.39 26.25 3.82
C ALA A 427 -8.79 26.57 3.27
N SER A 428 -9.55 25.55 2.86
CA SER A 428 -10.88 25.74 2.26
C SER A 428 -11.87 26.34 3.27
N PRO A 429 -12.78 27.25 2.84
CA PRO A 429 -13.77 27.83 3.73
C PRO A 429 -14.60 26.74 4.41
N LYS A 430 -14.73 26.85 5.75
CA LYS A 430 -15.52 25.96 6.59
C LYS A 430 -16.97 25.96 6.10
N ARG A 431 -17.38 24.91 5.37
CA ARG A 431 -18.74 24.76 4.81
C ARG A 431 -19.77 24.35 5.85
#